data_AF-A0A8D2JFB1-F1
#
_entry.id   AF-A0A8D2JFB1-F1
#
_cell.length_a   1.000
_cell.length_b   1.000
_cell.length_c   1.000
_cell.angle_alpha   90.00
_cell.angle_beta   90.00
_cell.angle_gamma   90.00
#
_symmetry.space_group_name_H-M   'P 1'
#
loop_
_entity.id
_entity.type
_entity.pdbx_description
1 polymer ?
#
loop_
_entity_poly.entity_id
_entity_poly.type
_entity_poly.pdbx_seq_one_letter_code
_entity_poly.pdbx_strand_id
1 'polypeptide(L)'
;MTKMTLVTLAFVFFQIVVHLSEDLLSRASMTIVNGRPTLTINISTAREHWLEGMLRHEIGTHYLRGINNNSQLWSSWSGRRKHGLKPINPTEEGLASIHSVLFRKDPFLWRAALLYYTVYQASQLSFTQLFQDIGRFVTDPNTRWDYCVRAKRGWTDTSQPGCFSKDQVYLDGILRILRYRHSIDFYLLTALGKVGEIID
;
A
#
# COMPACT_ATOMS: atom_id res chain seq x y z
N MET A 1 -15.54 15.31 -40.36
CA MET A 1 -14.46 15.64 -39.40
C MET A 1 -15.03 16.57 -38.33
N THR A 2 -15.48 15.99 -37.24
CA THR A 2 -16.15 16.73 -36.16
C THR A 2 -15.07 17.28 -35.23
N LYS A 3 -14.95 18.62 -35.18
CA LYS A 3 -14.11 19.31 -34.21
C LYS A 3 -14.71 19.10 -32.82
N MET A 4 -13.99 18.38 -31.96
CA MET A 4 -14.33 18.28 -30.55
C MET A 4 -13.76 19.51 -29.84
N THR A 5 -14.66 20.40 -29.42
CA THR A 5 -14.37 21.58 -28.63
C THR A 5 -13.82 21.15 -27.27
N LEU A 6 -12.52 21.34 -27.05
CA LEU A 6 -11.90 21.22 -25.72
C LEU A 6 -12.39 22.39 -24.87
N VAL A 7 -13.33 22.10 -23.97
CA VAL A 7 -13.62 22.97 -22.83
C VAL A 7 -12.41 22.92 -21.91
N THR A 8 -11.76 24.07 -21.75
CA THR A 8 -10.63 24.32 -20.87
C THR A 8 -11.02 24.04 -19.41
N LEU A 9 -10.87 22.80 -18.94
CA LEU A 9 -10.76 22.51 -17.51
C LEU A 9 -9.31 22.75 -17.09
N ALA A 10 -9.13 23.45 -15.97
CA ALA A 10 -7.85 23.86 -15.40
C ALA A 10 -6.75 22.79 -15.53
N PHE A 11 -5.69 23.13 -16.26
CA PHE A 11 -4.46 22.36 -16.32
C PHE A 11 -3.79 22.40 -14.93
N VAL A 12 -4.02 21.38 -14.10
CA VAL A 12 -3.04 21.00 -13.08
C VAL A 12 -2.12 19.99 -13.74
N PHE A 13 -0.90 20.41 -14.09
CA PHE A 13 0.14 19.49 -14.54
C PHE A 13 0.60 18.63 -13.35
N PHE A 14 -0.09 17.52 -13.11
CA PHE A 14 0.34 16.50 -12.16
C PHE A 14 1.49 15.70 -12.77
N GLN A 15 2.72 16.23 -12.68
CA GLN A 15 3.89 15.49 -13.13
C GLN A 15 4.35 14.54 -12.01
N ILE A 16 4.15 13.23 -12.23
CA ILE A 16 4.75 12.18 -11.41
C ILE A 16 6.09 11.80 -12.05
N VAL A 17 7.16 11.83 -11.26
CA VAL A 17 8.47 11.30 -11.67
C VAL A 17 8.45 9.79 -11.47
N VAL A 18 8.80 9.03 -12.49
CA VAL A 18 8.97 7.57 -12.36
C VAL A 18 10.44 7.26 -12.18
N HIS A 19 10.76 6.54 -11.12
CA HIS A 19 12.10 6.06 -10.81
C HIS A 19 12.11 4.53 -10.79
N LEU A 20 13.03 3.91 -11.53
CA LEU A 20 13.18 2.45 -11.56
C LEU A 20 14.36 2.08 -10.65
N SER A 21 14.18 1.09 -9.79
CA SER A 21 15.20 0.66 -8.83
C SER A 21 15.14 -0.85 -8.63
N GLU A 22 16.24 -1.45 -8.18
CA GLU A 22 16.27 -2.84 -7.72
C GLU A 22 16.31 -2.95 -6.19
N ASP A 23 16.60 -1.85 -5.49
CA ASP A 23 16.83 -1.79 -4.04
C ASP A 23 15.54 -1.72 -3.21
N LEU A 24 14.41 -1.49 -3.88
CA LEU A 24 13.13 -1.31 -3.19
C LEU A 24 12.58 -2.67 -2.74
N LEU A 25 12.46 -2.88 -1.44
CA LEU A 25 11.87 -4.12 -0.89
C LEU A 25 10.38 -4.29 -1.23
N SER A 26 9.65 -3.21 -1.50
CA SER A 26 8.29 -3.24 -2.04
C SER A 26 8.30 -3.22 -3.56
N ARG A 27 7.16 -3.63 -4.15
CA ARG A 27 7.01 -3.59 -5.62
C ARG A 27 7.02 -2.17 -6.15
N ALA A 28 6.43 -1.25 -5.39
CA ALA A 28 6.52 0.18 -5.65
C ALA A 28 6.37 0.98 -4.35
N SER A 29 6.57 2.29 -4.46
CA SER A 29 6.31 3.26 -3.41
C SER A 29 6.07 4.63 -4.03
N MET A 30 4.98 5.28 -3.63
CA MET A 30 4.70 6.68 -3.91
C MET A 30 5.17 7.57 -2.76
N THR A 31 6.11 8.47 -3.02
CA THR A 31 6.65 9.43 -2.03
C THR A 31 6.82 10.83 -2.63
N ILE A 32 7.25 11.78 -1.79
CA ILE A 32 7.66 13.11 -2.24
C ILE A 32 9.18 13.19 -2.12
N VAL A 33 9.88 13.38 -3.23
CA VAL A 33 11.34 13.55 -3.28
C VAL A 33 11.64 14.94 -3.84
N ASN A 34 12.35 15.77 -3.08
CA ASN A 34 12.67 17.15 -3.46
C ASN A 34 11.44 17.96 -3.92
N GLY A 35 10.32 17.80 -3.20
CA GLY A 35 9.05 18.48 -3.50
C GLY A 35 8.29 17.91 -4.70
N ARG A 36 8.77 16.83 -5.34
CA ARG A 36 8.12 16.21 -6.50
C ARG A 36 7.50 14.86 -6.12
N PRO A 37 6.26 14.58 -6.56
CA PRO A 37 5.69 13.24 -6.48
C PRO A 37 6.53 12.26 -7.28
N THR A 38 7.03 11.22 -6.62
CA THR A 38 7.91 10.22 -7.20
C THR A 38 7.33 8.83 -6.97
N LEU A 39 7.07 8.12 -8.06
CA LEU A 39 6.75 6.71 -8.07
C LEU A 39 8.03 5.92 -8.29
N THR A 40 8.52 5.25 -7.24
CA THR A 40 9.62 4.29 -7.38
C THR A 40 9.06 2.91 -7.64
N ILE A 41 9.52 2.22 -8.69
CA ILE A 41 9.10 0.86 -9.06
C ILE A 41 10.31 -0.08 -8.93
N ASN A 42 10.10 -1.20 -8.25
CA ASN A 42 11.08 -2.27 -8.24
C ASN A 42 11.04 -3.04 -9.57
N ILE A 43 12.07 -2.89 -10.40
CA ILE A 43 12.13 -3.53 -11.71
C ILE A 43 12.33 -5.05 -11.65
N SER A 44 12.98 -5.58 -10.61
CA SER A 44 13.22 -7.02 -10.49
C SER A 44 11.93 -7.80 -10.25
N THR A 45 10.97 -7.19 -9.55
CA THR A 45 9.66 -7.77 -9.24
C THR A 45 8.53 -7.27 -10.14
N ALA A 46 8.82 -6.34 -11.06
CA ALA A 46 7.84 -5.81 -12.00
C ALA A 46 7.37 -6.90 -12.96
N ARG A 47 6.06 -7.04 -13.08
CA ARG A 47 5.39 -7.95 -14.02
C ARG A 47 4.21 -7.20 -14.63
N GLU A 48 4.06 -7.27 -15.95
CA GLU A 48 3.05 -6.53 -16.70
C GLU A 48 1.63 -6.73 -16.14
N HIS A 49 1.24 -8.00 -15.90
CA HIS A 49 -0.07 -8.35 -15.37
C HIS A 49 -0.34 -7.86 -13.93
N TRP A 50 0.66 -7.35 -13.21
CA TRP A 50 0.49 -6.71 -11.90
C TRP A 50 0.60 -5.19 -11.94
N LEU A 51 1.10 -4.63 -13.05
CA LEU A 51 1.43 -3.22 -13.16
C LEU A 51 0.19 -2.35 -12.95
N GLU A 52 -0.93 -2.70 -13.55
CA GLU A 52 -2.17 -1.93 -13.39
C GLU A 52 -2.61 -1.86 -11.92
N GLY A 53 -2.66 -3.00 -11.22
CA GLY A 53 -3.02 -3.05 -9.80
C GLY A 53 -2.04 -2.26 -8.93
N MET A 54 -0.75 -2.31 -9.24
CA MET A 54 0.27 -1.52 -8.57
C MET A 54 0.06 -0.01 -8.80
N LEU A 55 -0.23 0.43 -10.03
CA LEU A 55 -0.51 1.84 -10.31
C LEU A 55 -1.80 2.32 -9.62
N ARG A 56 -2.83 1.48 -9.52
CA ARG A 56 -4.05 1.79 -8.75
C ARG A 56 -3.78 1.90 -7.24
N HIS A 57 -2.86 1.10 -6.71
CA HIS A 57 -2.39 1.21 -5.33
C HIS A 57 -1.66 2.54 -5.10
N GLU A 58 -0.60 2.79 -5.86
CA GLU A 58 0.30 3.92 -5.64
C GLU A 58 -0.30 5.27 -6.08
N ILE A 59 -0.81 5.33 -7.32
CA ILE A 59 -1.38 6.56 -7.89
C ILE A 59 -2.84 6.67 -7.50
N GLY A 60 -3.64 5.63 -7.78
CA GLY A 60 -5.08 5.64 -7.55
C GLY A 60 -5.49 5.80 -6.08
N THR A 61 -4.58 5.53 -5.15
CA THR A 61 -4.83 5.68 -3.71
C THR A 61 -3.89 6.70 -3.10
N HIS A 62 -2.61 6.36 -2.92
CA HIS A 62 -1.70 7.16 -2.11
C HIS A 62 -1.48 8.57 -2.65
N TYR A 63 -1.28 8.69 -3.96
CA TYR A 63 -1.06 9.99 -4.59
C TYR A 63 -2.31 10.88 -4.55
N LEU A 64 -3.43 10.40 -5.10
CA LEU A 64 -4.66 11.19 -5.18
C LEU A 64 -5.19 11.57 -3.80
N ARG A 65 -5.18 10.64 -2.83
CA ARG A 65 -5.60 10.94 -1.45
C ARG A 65 -4.61 11.82 -0.73
N GLY A 66 -3.33 11.76 -1.08
CA GLY A 66 -2.30 12.69 -0.61
C GLY A 66 -2.59 14.12 -1.07
N ILE A 67 -2.91 14.32 -2.35
CA ILE A 67 -3.32 15.64 -2.88
C ILE A 67 -4.56 16.14 -2.15
N ASN A 68 -5.61 15.33 -2.08
CA ASN A 68 -6.86 15.72 -1.44
C ASN A 68 -6.68 16.04 0.05
N ASN A 69 -5.79 15.31 0.74
CA ASN A 69 -5.45 15.56 2.14
C ASN A 69 -4.84 16.95 2.34
N ASN A 70 -4.03 17.44 1.39
CA ASN A 70 -3.35 18.74 1.53
C ASN A 70 -4.33 19.92 1.58
N SER A 71 -5.54 19.75 1.03
CA SER A 71 -6.61 20.74 1.09
C SER A 71 -7.43 20.68 2.38
N GLN A 72 -7.16 19.74 3.29
CA GLN A 72 -7.94 19.56 4.52
C GLN A 72 -7.33 20.27 5.72
N LEU A 73 -8.18 20.65 6.68
CA LEU A 73 -7.78 21.27 7.95
C LEU A 73 -6.90 20.34 8.81
N TRP A 74 -7.03 19.03 8.63
CA TRP A 74 -6.25 18.00 9.32
C TRP A 74 -5.05 17.48 8.51
N SER A 75 -4.64 18.20 7.46
CA SER A 75 -3.50 17.82 6.63
C SER A 75 -2.20 17.68 7.42
N SER A 76 -2.06 18.47 8.49
CA SER A 76 -0.91 18.51 9.39
C SER A 76 -1.13 17.69 10.66
N TRP A 77 -0.04 17.32 11.34
CA TRP A 77 -0.14 16.55 12.58
C TRP A 77 -0.90 17.28 13.69
N SER A 78 -0.68 18.58 13.84
CA SER A 78 -1.43 19.40 14.80
C SER A 78 -2.93 19.46 14.46
N GLY A 79 -3.26 19.58 13.16
CA GLY A 79 -4.64 19.52 12.68
C GLY A 79 -5.31 18.18 13.03
N ARG A 80 -4.64 17.05 12.74
CA ARG A 80 -5.16 15.72 13.10
C ARG A 80 -5.43 15.58 14.59
N ARG A 81 -4.50 16.02 15.44
CA ARG A 81 -4.67 15.99 16.92
C ARG A 81 -5.85 16.86 17.36
N LYS A 82 -5.95 18.08 16.84
CA LYS A 82 -7.05 19.01 17.14
C LYS A 82 -8.42 18.41 16.81
N HIS A 83 -8.50 17.62 15.74
CA HIS A 83 -9.72 16.96 15.28
C HIS A 83 -9.88 15.52 15.82
N GLY A 84 -9.03 15.06 16.74
CA GLY A 84 -9.14 13.73 17.34
C GLY A 84 -9.02 12.56 16.35
N LEU A 85 -8.34 12.76 15.22
CA LEU A 85 -8.31 11.74 14.16
C LEU A 85 -7.45 10.54 14.53
N LYS A 86 -8.00 9.34 14.30
CA LYS A 86 -7.33 8.05 14.41
C LYS A 86 -6.15 7.92 13.40
N PRO A 87 -5.26 6.91 13.57
CA PRO A 87 -4.18 6.63 12.64
C PRO A 87 -4.68 6.36 11.21
N ILE A 88 -3.92 6.86 10.22
CA ILE A 88 -4.26 6.80 8.79
C ILE A 88 -4.08 5.38 8.22
N ASN A 89 -3.02 4.70 8.69
CA ASN A 89 -2.44 3.58 7.96
C ASN A 89 -3.41 2.43 7.67
N PRO A 90 -4.27 1.97 8.60
CA PRO A 90 -5.21 0.88 8.28
C PRO A 90 -6.15 1.21 7.14
N THR A 91 -6.73 2.42 7.13
CA THR A 91 -7.64 2.86 6.05
C THR A 91 -6.89 3.04 4.74
N GLU A 92 -5.73 3.70 4.78
CA GLU A 92 -4.96 4.04 3.59
C GLU A 92 -4.38 2.79 2.90
N GLU A 93 -3.70 1.92 3.64
CA GLU A 93 -3.08 0.70 3.11
C GLU A 93 -4.14 -0.35 2.77
N GLY A 94 -5.24 -0.41 3.54
CA GLY A 94 -6.38 -1.27 3.24
C GLY A 94 -7.02 -0.91 1.90
N LEU A 95 -7.32 0.37 1.68
CA LEU A 95 -7.93 0.84 0.44
C LEU A 95 -6.99 0.62 -0.75
N ALA A 96 -5.70 0.94 -0.57
CA ALA A 96 -4.69 0.74 -1.61
C ALA A 96 -4.55 -0.75 -1.96
N SER A 97 -4.64 -1.64 -0.96
CA SER A 97 -4.59 -3.08 -1.18
C SER A 97 -5.82 -3.60 -1.92
N ILE A 98 -7.02 -3.09 -1.63
CA ILE A 98 -8.25 -3.40 -2.40
C ILE A 98 -8.07 -2.97 -3.86
N HIS A 99 -7.65 -1.73 -4.10
CA HIS A 99 -7.43 -1.21 -5.45
C HIS A 99 -6.40 -2.03 -6.27
N SER A 100 -5.47 -2.71 -5.59
CA SER A 100 -4.49 -3.57 -6.27
C SER A 100 -5.05 -4.86 -6.86
N VAL A 101 -6.23 -5.30 -6.41
CA VAL A 101 -6.86 -6.56 -6.81
C VAL A 101 -8.26 -6.39 -7.41
N LEU A 102 -8.95 -5.28 -7.16
CA LEU A 102 -10.37 -5.08 -7.44
C LEU A 102 -10.80 -5.40 -8.89
N PHE A 103 -9.94 -5.12 -9.86
CA PHE A 103 -10.23 -5.31 -11.30
C PHE A 103 -9.57 -6.55 -11.90
N ARG A 104 -8.95 -7.40 -11.07
CA ARG A 104 -8.46 -8.69 -11.54
C ARG A 104 -9.63 -9.62 -11.79
N LYS A 105 -9.47 -10.54 -12.75
CA LYS A 105 -10.44 -11.62 -13.00
C LYS A 105 -10.82 -12.33 -11.69
N ASP A 106 -9.81 -12.65 -10.88
CA ASP A 106 -9.97 -13.27 -9.57
C ASP A 106 -9.32 -12.38 -8.50
N PRO A 107 -10.10 -11.57 -7.75
CA PRO A 107 -9.57 -10.56 -6.82
C PRO A 107 -9.16 -11.17 -5.47
N PHE A 108 -8.33 -12.21 -5.50
CA PHE A 108 -7.89 -12.90 -4.28
C PHE A 108 -7.00 -12.03 -3.38
N LEU A 109 -7.25 -12.09 -2.08
CA LEU A 109 -6.45 -11.42 -1.04
C LEU A 109 -5.20 -12.22 -0.61
N TRP A 110 -4.84 -13.24 -1.38
CA TRP A 110 -3.76 -14.20 -1.06
C TRP A 110 -2.47 -13.52 -0.61
N ARG A 111 -2.01 -12.51 -1.35
CA ARG A 111 -0.76 -11.80 -1.02
C ARG A 111 -0.85 -11.07 0.32
N ALA A 112 -1.96 -10.38 0.59
CA ALA A 112 -2.15 -9.68 1.87
C ALA A 112 -2.22 -10.68 3.02
N ALA A 113 -2.90 -11.81 2.82
CA ALA A 113 -2.97 -12.89 3.81
C ALA A 113 -1.62 -13.53 4.10
N LEU A 114 -0.84 -13.84 3.06
CA LEU A 114 0.48 -14.41 3.22
C LEU A 114 1.44 -13.42 3.90
N LEU A 115 1.41 -12.13 3.55
CA LEU A 115 2.19 -11.10 4.26
C LEU A 115 1.85 -11.06 5.75
N TYR A 116 0.56 -11.09 6.09
CA TYR A 116 0.11 -11.10 7.49
C TYR A 116 0.64 -12.33 8.23
N TYR A 117 0.46 -13.51 7.63
CA TYR A 117 0.94 -14.78 8.18
C TYR A 117 2.46 -14.78 8.37
N THR A 118 3.23 -14.34 7.36
CA THR A 118 4.69 -14.28 7.43
C THR A 118 5.17 -13.40 8.57
N VAL A 119 4.56 -12.23 8.76
CA VAL A 119 4.91 -11.34 9.89
C VAL A 119 4.61 -12.02 11.22
N TYR A 120 3.44 -12.64 11.35
CA TYR A 120 3.08 -13.37 12.57
C TYR A 120 4.09 -14.48 12.87
N GLN A 121 4.42 -15.33 11.91
CA GLN A 121 5.40 -16.39 12.07
C GLN A 121 6.80 -15.83 12.38
N ALA A 122 7.21 -14.74 11.74
CA ALA A 122 8.51 -14.09 12.00
C ALA A 122 8.67 -13.67 13.48
N SER A 123 7.57 -13.28 14.13
CA SER A 123 7.58 -12.94 15.57
C SER A 123 7.93 -14.12 16.47
N GLN A 124 7.79 -15.35 15.97
CA GLN A 124 7.97 -16.60 16.73
C GLN A 124 9.18 -17.41 16.25
N LEU A 125 9.66 -17.20 15.03
CA LEU A 125 10.67 -18.03 14.38
C LEU A 125 11.95 -17.25 14.07
N SER A 126 13.08 -17.94 13.98
CA SER A 126 14.30 -17.41 13.35
C SER A 126 14.10 -17.19 11.84
N PHE A 127 15.02 -16.48 11.19
CA PHE A 127 14.96 -16.29 9.73
C PHE A 127 15.00 -17.61 8.96
N THR A 128 15.89 -18.54 9.33
CA THR A 128 16.01 -19.84 8.67
C THR A 128 14.74 -20.68 8.85
N GLN A 129 14.18 -20.69 10.06
CA GLN A 129 12.92 -21.39 10.33
C GLN A 129 11.76 -20.76 9.57
N LEU A 130 11.68 -19.43 9.51
CA LEU A 130 10.68 -18.71 8.73
C LEU A 130 10.78 -19.06 7.24
N PHE A 131 11.99 -19.06 6.67
CA PHE A 131 12.22 -19.40 5.27
C PHE A 131 11.76 -20.82 4.92
N GLN A 132 11.96 -21.77 5.83
CA GLN A 132 11.44 -23.13 5.71
C GLN A 132 9.91 -23.17 5.86
N ASP A 133 9.36 -22.46 6.84
CA ASP A 133 7.92 -22.40 7.13
C ASP A 133 7.12 -21.88 5.92
N ILE A 134 7.55 -20.77 5.31
CA ILE A 134 6.92 -20.17 4.12
C ILE A 134 7.02 -21.08 2.89
N GLY A 135 7.95 -22.05 2.88
CA GLY A 135 8.07 -23.11 1.86
C GLY A 135 6.79 -23.88 1.58
N ARG A 136 5.87 -23.96 2.55
CA ARG A 136 4.56 -24.60 2.36
C ARG A 136 3.63 -23.86 1.39
N PHE A 137 3.87 -22.57 1.15
CA PHE A 137 3.00 -21.70 0.34
C PHE A 137 3.72 -21.11 -0.88
N VAL A 138 5.04 -20.93 -0.81
CA VAL A 138 5.83 -20.30 -1.87
C VAL A 138 6.99 -21.22 -2.21
N THR A 139 6.97 -21.79 -3.41
CA THR A 139 7.99 -22.75 -3.87
C THR A 139 9.30 -22.05 -4.25
N ASP A 140 9.20 -20.95 -5.00
CA ASP A 140 10.34 -20.16 -5.46
C ASP A 140 11.15 -19.58 -4.27
N PRO A 141 12.45 -19.94 -4.13
CA PRO A 141 13.26 -19.50 -3.00
C PRO A 141 13.52 -17.99 -2.98
N ASN A 142 13.58 -17.33 -4.13
CA ASN A 142 13.79 -15.88 -4.19
C ASN A 142 12.56 -15.12 -3.66
N THR A 143 11.37 -15.52 -4.10
CA THR A 143 10.12 -14.96 -3.57
C THR A 143 9.97 -15.23 -2.07
N ARG A 144 10.37 -16.42 -1.59
CA ARG A 144 10.40 -16.72 -0.15
C ARG A 144 11.33 -15.81 0.62
N TRP A 145 12.54 -15.61 0.09
CA TRP A 145 13.52 -14.71 0.66
C TRP A 145 12.94 -13.30 0.82
N ASP A 146 12.27 -12.78 -0.20
CA ASP A 146 11.62 -11.46 -0.14
C ASP A 146 10.60 -11.36 1.00
N TYR A 147 9.75 -12.37 1.18
CA TYR A 147 8.81 -12.41 2.31
C TYR A 147 9.54 -12.39 3.66
N CYS A 148 10.60 -13.19 3.81
CA CYS A 148 11.36 -13.28 5.05
C CYS A 148 12.08 -11.97 5.36
N VAL A 149 12.78 -11.39 4.38
CA VAL A 149 13.48 -10.10 4.53
C VAL A 149 12.49 -9.01 4.90
N ARG A 150 11.33 -8.92 4.26
CA ARG A 150 10.32 -7.91 4.59
C ARG A 150 9.85 -8.03 6.05
N ALA A 151 9.66 -9.24 6.54
CA ALA A 151 9.20 -9.51 7.90
C ALA A 151 10.30 -9.40 8.96
N LYS A 152 11.59 -9.57 8.59
CA LYS A 152 12.74 -9.53 9.51
C LYS A 152 13.61 -8.27 9.37
N ARG A 153 13.34 -7.37 8.41
CA ARG A 153 14.16 -6.17 8.21
C ARG A 153 14.28 -5.33 9.47
N GLY A 154 15.48 -4.79 9.69
CA GLY A 154 15.79 -3.98 10.86
C GLY A 154 16.12 -4.77 12.14
N TRP A 155 16.06 -6.10 12.11
CA TRP A 155 16.55 -6.94 13.21
C TRP A 155 18.04 -7.23 13.05
N THR A 156 18.82 -6.95 14.10
CA THR A 156 20.27 -7.18 14.12
C THR A 156 20.62 -8.66 14.19
N ASP A 157 19.97 -9.41 15.10
CA ASP A 157 20.13 -10.86 15.20
C ASP A 157 18.89 -11.57 14.69
N THR A 158 18.98 -12.09 13.46
CA THR A 158 17.88 -12.78 12.80
C THR A 158 17.77 -14.26 13.18
N SER A 159 18.68 -14.78 14.02
CA SER A 159 18.55 -16.10 14.64
C SER A 159 17.47 -16.14 15.71
N GLN A 160 17.09 -14.97 16.25
CA GLN A 160 16.07 -14.84 17.29
C GLN A 160 14.66 -14.58 16.70
N PRO A 161 13.59 -14.92 17.45
CA PRO A 161 12.24 -14.45 17.17
C PRO A 161 12.15 -12.92 17.17
N GLY A 162 11.32 -12.36 16.29
CA GLY A 162 11.18 -10.91 16.14
C GLY A 162 10.73 -10.53 14.73
N CYS A 163 9.90 -9.50 14.60
CA CYS A 163 9.41 -9.08 13.29
C CYS A 163 9.35 -7.57 13.12
N PHE A 164 9.29 -7.13 11.86
CA PHE A 164 8.88 -5.81 11.45
C PHE A 164 7.44 -5.88 10.94
N SER A 165 6.49 -5.47 11.78
CA SER A 165 5.07 -5.80 11.60
C SER A 165 4.29 -4.95 10.60
N LYS A 166 4.97 -4.05 9.87
CA LYS A 166 4.32 -3.09 8.95
C LYS A 166 3.34 -3.74 7.99
N ASP A 167 3.69 -4.89 7.40
CA ASP A 167 2.91 -5.50 6.32
C ASP A 167 1.60 -6.16 6.80
N GLN A 168 1.35 -6.31 8.11
CA GLN A 168 0.06 -6.81 8.61
C GLN A 168 -1.10 -5.84 8.31
N VAL A 169 -0.80 -4.54 8.20
CA VAL A 169 -1.80 -3.51 7.95
C VAL A 169 -2.57 -3.71 6.65
N TYR A 170 -1.98 -4.38 5.66
CA TYR A 170 -2.63 -4.64 4.37
C TYR A 170 -3.89 -5.47 4.54
N LEU A 171 -3.78 -6.67 5.14
CA LEU A 171 -4.94 -7.53 5.35
C LEU A 171 -5.90 -6.92 6.38
N ASP A 172 -5.37 -6.42 7.50
CA ASP A 172 -6.19 -5.82 8.56
C ASP A 172 -7.05 -4.65 8.02
N GLY A 173 -6.45 -3.76 7.24
CA GLY A 173 -7.12 -2.66 6.57
C GLY A 173 -8.18 -3.12 5.56
N ILE A 174 -7.86 -4.11 4.72
CA ILE A 174 -8.81 -4.69 3.77
C ILE A 174 -10.05 -5.23 4.51
N LEU A 175 -9.85 -6.05 5.54
CA LEU A 175 -10.95 -6.69 6.27
C LEU A 175 -11.85 -5.66 6.95
N ARG A 176 -11.27 -4.59 7.50
CA ARG A 176 -12.02 -3.48 8.08
C ARG A 176 -12.86 -2.76 7.03
N ILE A 177 -12.29 -2.37 5.90
CA ILE A 177 -13.05 -1.70 4.84
C ILE A 177 -14.16 -2.61 4.29
N LEU A 178 -13.83 -3.88 4.02
CA LEU A 178 -14.82 -4.83 3.52
C LEU A 178 -15.96 -5.06 4.52
N ARG A 179 -15.69 -5.07 5.83
CA ARG A 179 -16.73 -5.20 6.86
C ARG A 179 -17.78 -4.08 6.76
N TYR A 180 -17.37 -2.85 6.47
CA TYR A 180 -18.26 -1.67 6.42
C TYR A 180 -18.54 -1.18 4.99
N ARG A 181 -18.23 -1.97 3.96
CA ARG A 181 -18.31 -1.57 2.53
C ARG A 181 -19.66 -1.02 2.07
N HIS A 182 -20.75 -1.38 2.75
CA HIS A 182 -22.10 -0.90 2.41
C HIS A 182 -22.44 0.42 3.10
N SER A 183 -21.69 0.80 4.12
CA SER A 183 -21.85 2.07 4.87
C SER A 183 -20.82 3.12 4.48
N ILE A 184 -19.69 2.71 3.89
CA ILE A 184 -18.64 3.63 3.44
C ILE A 184 -19.06 4.29 2.12
N ASP A 185 -19.10 5.62 2.12
CA ASP A 185 -19.09 6.41 0.88
C ASP A 185 -17.65 6.49 0.34
N PHE A 186 -17.36 5.71 -0.70
CA PHE A 186 -16.03 5.65 -1.31
C PHE A 186 -15.63 6.93 -2.07
N TYR A 187 -16.61 7.68 -2.59
CA TYR A 187 -16.35 8.97 -3.23
C TYR A 187 -15.91 9.99 -2.19
N LEU A 188 -16.66 10.09 -1.10
CA LEU A 188 -16.32 10.96 0.02
C LEU A 188 -15.01 10.54 0.67
N LEU A 189 -14.79 9.23 0.88
CA LEU A 189 -13.52 8.69 1.37
C LEU A 189 -12.35 9.21 0.54
N THR A 190 -12.44 9.10 -0.79
CA THR A 190 -11.41 9.60 -1.70
C THR A 190 -11.24 11.11 -1.60
N ALA A 191 -12.34 11.87 -1.61
CA ALA A 191 -12.34 13.33 -1.58
C ALA A 191 -11.78 13.93 -0.29
N LEU A 192 -12.01 13.30 0.86
CA LEU A 192 -11.48 13.73 2.17
C LEU A 192 -9.98 13.44 2.33
N GLY A 193 -9.36 12.71 1.40
CA GLY A 193 -7.96 12.32 1.49
C GLY A 193 -7.69 11.41 2.68
N LYS A 194 -6.58 11.64 3.39
CA LYS A 194 -6.04 10.72 4.41
C LYS A 194 -6.73 10.86 5.76
N VAL A 195 -7.88 10.22 5.91
CA VAL A 195 -8.58 10.08 7.19
C VAL A 195 -8.24 8.75 7.87
N GLY A 196 -8.20 8.74 9.20
CA GLY A 196 -8.12 7.49 9.98
C GLY A 196 -9.50 6.86 10.12
N GLU A 197 -9.57 5.60 10.57
CA GLU A 197 -10.79 4.78 10.69
C GLU A 197 -12.12 5.56 10.64
N ILE A 198 -12.84 5.46 9.51
CA ILE A 198 -14.22 5.95 9.35
C ILE A 198 -15.20 4.90 9.87
N ILE A 199 -14.82 4.24 10.97
CA ILE A 199 -15.49 3.07 11.47
C ILE A 199 -15.79 3.37 12.93
N ASP A 200 -16.94 3.99 13.14
CA ASP A 200 -17.78 3.87 14.34
C ASP A 200 -19.23 4.05 13.88
#